data_AF-A0A257L6T6-F1
#
_entry.id   AF-A0A257L6T6-F1
#
_cell.length_a   1.000
_cell.length_b   1.000
_cell.length_c   1.000
_cell.angle_alpha   90.00
_cell.angle_beta   90.00
_cell.angle_gamma   90.00
#
_symmetry.space_group_name_H-M   'P 1'
#
loop_
_entity.id
_entity.type
_entity.pdbx_description
1 polymer ?
#
loop_
_entity_poly.entity_id
_entity_poly.type
_entity_poly.pdbx_seq_one_letter_code
_entity_poly.pdbx_strand_id
1 'polypeptide(L)' 'GFLAFGEVGLAGEVRPAPRGQERLKEAAKLGFSVALVPKANAPKKPIEGLTVHAVERIDEAMDVVRGL' A
#
# COMPACT_ATOMS: atom_id res chain seq x y z
N GLY A 1 -8.63 -3.02 -9.70
CA GLY A 1 -7.58 -2.07 -10.14
C GLY A 1 -6.46 -1.96 -9.11
N PHE A 2 -5.31 -1.38 -9.47
CA PHE A 2 -4.14 -1.24 -8.59
C PHE A 2 -3.98 0.20 -8.09
N LEU A 3 -3.59 0.37 -6.82
CA LEU A 3 -3.10 1.64 -6.30
C LEU A 3 -1.82 1.45 -5.48
N ALA A 4 -1.03 2.53 -5.39
CA ALA A 4 0.05 2.64 -4.43
C ALA A 4 0.04 4.05 -3.82
N PHE A 5 0.40 4.16 -2.55
CA PHE A 5 0.67 5.46 -1.94
C PHE A 5 1.71 5.31 -0.85
N GLY A 6 2.48 6.38 -0.60
CA GLY A 6 3.55 6.42 0.38
C GLY A 6 4.52 7.53 0.02
N GLU A 7 5.42 7.84 0.93
CA GLU A 7 6.58 8.71 0.66
C GLU A 7 7.83 7.84 0.53
N VAL A 8 8.76 8.22 -0.34
CA VAL A 8 10.03 7.51 -0.54
C VAL A 8 11.16 8.42 -0.13
N GLY A 9 11.98 7.97 0.81
CA GLY A 9 13.22 8.66 1.17
C GLY A 9 14.36 8.31 0.23
N LEU A 10 15.41 9.13 0.25
CA LEU A 10 16.56 8.97 -0.64
C LEU A 10 17.35 7.67 -0.38
N ALA A 11 17.28 7.11 0.84
CA ALA A 11 17.90 5.83 1.19
C ALA A 11 17.00 4.62 0.82
N GLY A 12 15.87 4.88 0.15
CA GLY A 12 14.93 3.88 -0.32
C GLY A 12 13.94 3.40 0.74
N GLU A 13 13.86 4.06 1.90
CA GLU A 13 12.84 3.76 2.90
C GLU A 13 11.45 4.25 2.44
N VAL A 14 10.42 3.46 2.72
CA VAL A 14 9.03 3.78 2.43
C VAL A 14 8.34 4.24 3.71
N ARG A 15 7.86 5.49 3.69
CA ARG A 15 7.35 6.20 4.87
C ARG A 15 5.82 6.35 4.80
N PRO A 16 5.14 6.36 5.96
CA PRO A 16 3.69 6.42 6.00
C PRO A 16 3.13 7.72 5.41
N ALA A 17 2.07 7.59 4.62
CA ALA A 17 1.26 8.73 4.20
C ALA A 17 0.14 9.00 5.21
N PRO A 18 -0.32 10.27 5.34
CA PRO A 18 -1.42 10.61 6.23
C PRO A 18 -2.73 9.95 5.79
N ARG A 19 -3.52 9.51 6.77
CA ARG A 19 -4.87 8.93 6.59
C ARG A 19 -4.90 7.67 5.71
N GLY A 20 -3.87 6.84 5.81
CA GLY A 20 -3.76 5.62 4.98
C GLY A 20 -4.91 4.62 5.18
N GLN A 21 -5.47 4.52 6.40
CA GLN A 21 -6.60 3.63 6.66
C GLN A 21 -7.86 4.07 5.93
N GLU A 22 -8.18 5.36 5.95
CA GLU A 22 -9.32 5.89 5.20
C GLU A 22 -9.11 5.75 3.70
N ARG A 23 -7.91 6.02 3.19
CA ARG A 23 -7.58 5.84 1.77
C ARG A 23 -7.82 4.40 1.29
N LEU A 24 -7.40 3.41 2.07
CA LEU A 24 -7.61 1.99 1.72
C LEU A 24 -9.09 1.60 1.72
N LYS A 25 -9.88 2.10 2.68
CA LYS A 25 -11.33 1.84 2.72
C LYS A 25 -12.05 2.45 1.53
N GLU A 26 -11.71 3.68 1.15
CA GLU A 26 -12.28 4.32 -0.04
C GLU A 26 -11.83 3.62 -1.32
N ALA A 27 -10.57 3.19 -1.41
CA ALA A 27 -10.07 2.42 -2.53
C ALA A 27 -10.87 1.13 -2.76
N ALA A 28 -11.16 0.37 -1.70
CA ALA A 28 -12.01 -0.82 -1.80
C ALA A 28 -13.41 -0.50 -2.34
N LYS A 29 -14.05 0.58 -1.86
CA LYS A 29 -15.36 1.04 -2.36
C LYS A 29 -15.34 1.43 -3.83
N LEU A 30 -14.23 1.98 -4.31
CA LEU A 30 -14.04 2.37 -5.70
C LEU A 30 -13.65 1.19 -6.63
N GLY A 31 -13.58 -0.04 -6.11
CA GLY A 31 -13.27 -1.23 -6.91
C GLY A 31 -11.78 -1.48 -7.15
N PHE A 32 -10.90 -0.86 -6.35
CA PHE A 32 -9.51 -1.30 -6.30
C PHE A 32 -9.40 -2.64 -5.59
N SER A 33 -8.55 -3.51 -6.12
CA SER A 33 -8.40 -4.91 -5.72
C SER A 33 -7.01 -5.19 -5.14
N VAL A 34 -6.02 -4.33 -5.44
CA VAL A 34 -4.64 -4.45 -4.96
C VAL A 34 -4.16 -3.08 -4.51
N ALA A 35 -3.57 -3.01 -3.32
CA ALA A 35 -2.93 -1.81 -2.78
C ALA A 35 -1.51 -2.11 -2.31
N LEU A 36 -0.55 -1.30 -2.73
CA LEU A 36 0.83 -1.30 -2.23
C LEU A 36 1.04 -0.09 -1.32
N VAL A 37 1.40 -0.32 -0.05
CA VAL A 37 1.45 0.74 0.96
C VAL A 37 2.65 0.61 1.91
N PRO A 38 3.06 1.68 2.60
CA PRO A 38 3.98 1.61 3.72
C PRO A 38 3.47 0.64 4.78
N LYS A 39 4.37 -0.13 5.41
CA LYS A 39 4.04 -1.05 6.50
C LYS A 39 3.29 -0.38 7.65
N ALA A 40 3.64 0.86 7.97
CA ALA A 40 2.94 1.66 8.98
C ALA A 40 1.51 2.07 8.60
N ASN A 41 1.14 2.02 7.31
CA ASN A 41 -0.23 2.20 6.84
C ASN A 41 -1.00 0.89 6.67
N ALA A 42 -0.39 -0.27 6.92
CA ALA A 42 -1.08 -1.57 6.81
C ALA A 42 -2.31 -1.61 7.73
N PRO A 43 -3.46 -2.11 7.27
CA PRO A 43 -4.65 -2.20 8.09
C PRO A 43 -4.51 -3.31 9.13
N LYS A 44 -4.97 -3.05 10.36
CA LYS A 44 -4.96 -4.05 11.45
C LYS A 44 -5.91 -5.22 11.18
N LYS A 45 -6.93 -5.00 10.35
CA LYS A 45 -7.91 -6.00 9.92
C LYS A 45 -7.93 -6.02 8.39
N PRO A 46 -8.09 -7.20 7.76
CA PRO A 46 -8.28 -7.28 6.32
C PRO A 46 -9.42 -6.37 5.85
N ILE A 47 -9.27 -5.77 4.67
CA ILE A 47 -10.31 -5.01 4.00
C ILE A 47 -10.87 -5.92 2.91
N GLU A 48 -12.16 -6.20 2.97
CA GLU A 48 -12.82 -7.09 2.02
C GLU A 48 -12.62 -6.59 0.58
N GLY A 49 -12.27 -7.52 -0.31
CA GLY A 49 -12.03 -7.22 -1.73
C GLY A 49 -10.72 -6.49 -2.04
N LEU A 50 -9.87 -6.19 -1.03
CA LEU A 50 -8.62 -5.46 -1.23
C LEU A 50 -7.41 -6.25 -0.68
N THR A 51 -6.56 -6.74 -1.58
CA THR A 51 -5.25 -7.31 -1.22
C THR A 51 -4.28 -6.17 -0.93
N VAL A 52 -3.73 -6.13 0.28
CA VAL A 52 -2.79 -5.10 0.71
C VAL A 52 -1.39 -5.68 0.83
N HIS A 53 -0.46 -5.18 0.01
CA HIS A 53 0.97 -5.43 0.10
C HIS A 53 1.62 -4.30 0.90
N ALA A 54 2.21 -4.63 2.04
CA ALA A 54 2.79 -3.66 2.94
C ALA A 54 4.31 -3.78 2.94
N VAL A 55 5.02 -2.69 2.66
CA VAL A 55 6.49 -2.68 2.46
C VAL A 55 7.18 -1.63 3.33
N GLU A 56 8.46 -1.85 3.63
CA GLU A 56 9.30 -0.89 4.36
C GLU A 56 10.31 -0.20 3.44
N ARG A 57 10.54 -0.75 2.25
CA ARG A 57 11.54 -0.28 1.31
C ARG A 57 11.08 -0.32 -0.14
N ILE A 58 11.71 0.48 -0.98
CA ILE A 58 11.34 0.63 -2.40
C ILE A 58 11.69 -0.60 -3.23
N ASP A 59 12.77 -1.31 -2.90
CA ASP A 59 13.16 -2.58 -3.53
C ASP A 59 12.07 -3.65 -3.32
N GLU A 60 11.57 -3.81 -2.10
CA GLU A 60 10.43 -4.68 -1.79
C GLU A 60 9.18 -4.31 -2.60
N ALA A 61 8.88 -3.01 -2.72
CA ALA A 61 7.79 -2.52 -3.57
C ALA A 61 7.95 -2.94 -5.03
N MET A 62 9.17 -2.80 -5.58
CA MET A 62 9.46 -3.18 -6.96
C MET A 62 9.32 -4.68 -7.17
N ASP A 63 9.74 -5.50 -6.21
CA ASP A 63 9.61 -6.95 -6.30
C ASP A 63 8.15 -7.40 -6.25
N VAL A 64 7.32 -6.78 -5.40
CA VAL A 64 5.87 -7.00 -5.42
C VAL A 64 5.30 -6.66 -6.79
N VAL A 65 5.57 -5.47 -7.32
CA VAL A 65 4.99 -5.01 -8.60
C VAL A 65 5.43 -5.89 -9.78
N ARG A 66 6.67 -6.39 -9.77
CA ARG A 66 7.15 -7.33 -10.80
C ARG A 66 6.49 -8.70 -10.76
N GLY A 67 5.94 -9.09 -9.60
CA GLY A 67 5.26 -10.37 -9.40
C GLY A 67 3.73 -10.32 -9.53
N LEU A 68 3.15 -9.13 -9.72
CA LEU A 68 1.72 -8.92 -9.98
C LEU A 68 1.39 -9.11 -11.47
#